data_AF-A0A1H7TX46-F1
#
_entry.id   AF-A0A1H7TX46-F1
#
_cell.length_a   1.000
_cell.length_b   1.000
_cell.length_c   1.000
_cell.angle_alpha   90.00
_cell.angle_beta   90.00
_cell.angle_gamma   90.00
#
_symmetry.space_group_name_H-M   'P 1'
#
loop_
_entity.id
_entity.type
_entity.pdbx_description
1 polymer ?
#
loop_
_entity_poly.entity_id
_entity_poly.type
_entity_poly.pdbx_seq_one_letter_code
_entity_poly.pdbx_strand_id
1 'polypeptide(L)'
;MLHTPPWVRFHDAGRLHFLWEDAVRSAKDLGSEAQAAPVLRTALKIEPRARMALAVALTEWIVWRFEGLHVRSAPGAFIEAAWCATADPRYLRFFELAPVEWRGPVEGPLWCAMTHLRHAISVGVDFPRYLNDALSYLTRLAFHVQPTSGPLMAWLPLVLDRLALVYPAPPEDPLPDLFSRDLSARMGPWVAREVFDLAIPVDGNTGRAFLEETLATARREENPFLVTPEELLAAGFSGTPYELRNPRPGGRAKTLLVARDRQLPSTPTNHG
;
A
#
# COMPACT_ATOMS: atom_id res chain seq x y z
N MET A 1 -1.58 8.94 15.29
CA MET A 1 -0.95 7.60 15.20
C MET A 1 -1.98 6.67 14.58
N LEU A 2 -1.63 5.91 13.55
CA LEU A 2 -2.59 5.04 12.87
C LEU A 2 -3.03 3.90 13.79
N HIS A 3 -4.33 3.70 13.89
CA HIS A 3 -4.91 2.57 14.62
C HIS A 3 -4.90 1.30 13.78
N THR A 4 -5.01 0.15 14.45
CA THR A 4 -5.23 -1.15 13.83
C THR A 4 -6.44 -1.08 12.90
N PRO A 5 -6.27 -1.36 11.60
CA PRO A 5 -7.34 -1.18 10.65
C PRO A 5 -8.42 -2.26 10.79
N PRO A 6 -9.68 -1.96 10.46
CA PRO A 6 -10.81 -2.86 10.67
C PRO A 6 -10.78 -4.15 9.83
N TRP A 7 -9.98 -4.19 8.75
CA TRP A 7 -9.78 -5.39 7.93
C TRP A 7 -8.69 -6.32 8.47
N VAL A 8 -7.82 -5.83 9.35
CA VAL A 8 -6.79 -6.66 9.99
C VAL A 8 -7.41 -7.29 11.24
N ARG A 9 -7.73 -8.58 11.13
CA ARG A 9 -8.42 -9.33 12.18
C ARG A 9 -7.67 -10.60 12.51
N PHE A 10 -7.43 -10.81 13.80
CA PHE A 10 -6.76 -11.99 14.31
C PHE A 10 -7.65 -12.72 15.31
N HIS A 11 -7.70 -14.03 15.19
CA HIS A 11 -8.04 -14.89 16.30
C HIS A 11 -6.70 -15.34 16.91
N ASP A 12 -6.53 -15.19 18.23
CA ASP A 12 -5.33 -15.61 18.97
C ASP A 12 -4.03 -14.82 18.67
N ALA A 13 -4.09 -13.48 18.70
CA ALA A 13 -2.92 -12.62 18.44
C ALA A 13 -1.73 -12.84 19.42
N GLY A 14 -2.00 -13.34 20.63
CA GLY A 14 -1.00 -13.49 21.69
C GLY A 14 -0.07 -14.70 21.57
N ARG A 15 -0.28 -15.60 20.60
CA ARG A 15 0.52 -16.84 20.47
C ARG A 15 1.21 -16.92 19.11
N LEU A 16 2.43 -17.43 19.09
CA LEU A 16 3.20 -17.67 17.86
C LEU A 16 2.91 -19.10 17.38
N HIS A 17 2.46 -19.22 16.13
CA HIS A 17 2.07 -20.50 15.50
C HIS A 17 2.95 -20.87 14.29
N PHE A 18 4.10 -20.19 14.14
CA PHE A 18 5.03 -20.39 13.03
C PHE A 18 6.45 -20.52 13.56
N LEU A 19 7.32 -21.10 12.73
CA LEU A 19 8.75 -21.17 12.97
C LEU A 19 9.45 -20.02 12.26
N TRP A 20 10.43 -19.42 12.93
CA TRP A 20 11.24 -18.36 12.38
C TRP A 20 12.71 -18.66 12.58
N GLU A 21 13.47 -18.50 11.51
CA GLU A 21 14.93 -18.53 11.54
C GLU A 21 15.43 -17.19 10.98
N ASP A 22 16.36 -16.53 11.68
CA ASP A 22 16.91 -15.24 11.21
C ASP A 22 17.72 -15.36 9.91
N ALA A 23 17.98 -16.59 9.46
CA ALA A 23 18.57 -16.88 8.15
C ALA A 23 17.56 -16.82 6.99
N VAL A 24 16.27 -16.62 7.26
CA VAL A 24 15.22 -16.38 6.25
C VAL A 24 15.57 -15.10 5.48
N ARG A 25 16.12 -15.28 4.28
CA ARG A 25 16.65 -14.18 3.45
C ARG A 25 15.81 -13.94 2.20
N SER A 26 14.98 -14.90 1.81
CA SER A 26 14.26 -14.85 0.55
C SER A 26 12.80 -15.20 0.70
N ALA A 27 12.00 -14.75 -0.26
CA ALA A 27 10.58 -15.12 -0.31
C ALA A 27 10.40 -16.66 -0.35
N LYS A 28 11.34 -17.40 -0.96
CA LYS A 28 11.32 -18.87 -1.08
C LYS A 28 11.23 -19.58 0.26
N ASP A 29 11.78 -18.96 1.30
CA ASP A 29 11.83 -19.52 2.64
C ASP A 29 10.53 -19.31 3.43
N LEU A 30 9.61 -18.46 2.93
CA LEU A 30 8.40 -18.02 3.64
C LEU A 30 7.10 -18.71 3.19
N GLY A 31 7.10 -19.47 2.09
CA GLY A 31 5.87 -20.06 1.56
C GLY A 31 5.96 -20.40 0.09
N SER A 32 4.82 -20.61 -0.58
CA SER A 32 4.78 -20.98 -2.00
C SER A 32 4.61 -19.75 -2.90
N GLU A 33 5.14 -19.82 -4.12
CA GLU A 33 4.88 -18.78 -5.13
C GLU A 33 3.40 -18.67 -5.50
N ALA A 34 2.63 -19.75 -5.33
CA ALA A 34 1.20 -19.78 -5.58
C ALA A 34 0.42 -18.78 -4.71
N GLN A 35 0.90 -18.47 -3.49
CA GLN A 35 0.29 -17.48 -2.60
C GLN A 35 0.44 -16.05 -3.13
N ALA A 36 1.58 -15.73 -3.75
CA ALA A 36 1.86 -14.39 -4.29
C ALA A 36 1.36 -14.20 -5.73
N ALA A 37 1.14 -15.29 -6.48
CA ALA A 37 0.79 -15.22 -7.89
C ALA A 37 -0.46 -14.36 -8.21
N PRO A 38 -1.57 -14.42 -7.45
CA PRO A 38 -2.71 -13.53 -7.68
C PRO A 38 -2.35 -12.05 -7.49
N VAL A 39 -1.58 -11.73 -6.44
CA VAL A 39 -1.11 -10.36 -6.17
C VAL A 39 -0.28 -9.83 -7.32
N LEU A 40 0.67 -10.63 -7.82
CA LEU A 40 1.52 -10.23 -8.94
C LEU A 40 0.74 -10.04 -10.25
N ARG A 41 -0.23 -10.92 -10.54
CA ARG A 41 -1.10 -10.75 -11.71
C ARG A 41 -1.95 -9.48 -11.63
N THR A 42 -2.45 -9.13 -10.45
CA THR A 42 -3.20 -7.89 -10.24
C THR A 42 -2.29 -6.68 -10.27
N ALA A 43 -1.08 -6.77 -9.71
CA ALA A 43 -0.09 -5.69 -9.72
C ALA A 43 0.16 -5.19 -11.15
N LEU A 44 0.30 -6.10 -12.12
CA LEU A 44 0.47 -5.74 -13.54
C LEU A 44 -0.69 -4.93 -14.15
N LYS A 45 -1.87 -4.96 -13.52
CA LYS A 45 -3.11 -4.34 -14.02
C LYS A 45 -3.54 -3.09 -13.28
N ILE A 46 -2.81 -2.69 -12.23
CA ILE A 46 -3.15 -1.53 -11.40
C ILE A 46 -2.04 -0.48 -11.41
N GLU A 47 -2.40 0.75 -11.08
CA GLU A 47 -1.50 1.89 -11.03
C GLU A 47 -0.39 1.76 -9.97
N PRO A 48 0.79 2.37 -10.16
CA PRO A 48 1.91 2.27 -9.22
C PRO A 48 1.55 2.67 -7.78
N ARG A 49 0.76 3.73 -7.57
CA ARG A 49 0.34 4.12 -6.21
C ARG A 49 -0.55 3.06 -5.56
N ALA A 50 -1.42 2.40 -6.32
CA ALA A 50 -2.24 1.31 -5.79
C ALA A 50 -1.40 0.09 -5.40
N ARG A 51 -0.34 -0.22 -6.15
CA ARG A 51 0.64 -1.25 -5.77
C ARG A 51 1.39 -0.90 -4.49
N MET A 52 1.82 0.37 -4.34
CA MET A 52 2.46 0.85 -3.12
C MET A 52 1.51 0.75 -1.92
N ALA A 53 0.29 1.25 -2.05
CA ALA A 53 -0.72 1.18 -1.00
C ALA A 53 -1.03 -0.29 -0.61
N LEU A 54 -1.10 -1.20 -1.58
CA LEU A 54 -1.26 -2.63 -1.31
C LEU A 54 -0.06 -3.21 -0.54
N ALA A 55 1.17 -2.81 -0.88
CA ALA A 55 2.36 -3.20 -0.12
C ALA A 55 2.29 -2.68 1.32
N VAL A 56 1.87 -1.43 1.54
CA VAL A 56 1.65 -0.88 2.89
C VAL A 56 0.59 -1.69 3.65
N ALA A 57 -0.55 -2.00 3.03
CA ALA A 57 -1.63 -2.77 3.66
C ALA A 57 -1.19 -4.20 4.03
N LEU A 58 -0.35 -4.86 3.21
CA LEU A 58 0.26 -6.15 3.56
C LEU A 58 1.23 -6.02 4.73
N THR A 59 2.00 -4.94 4.81
CA THR A 59 2.84 -4.64 5.98
C THR A 59 2.01 -4.37 7.22
N GLU A 60 0.84 -3.74 7.12
CA GLU A 60 -0.07 -3.57 8.26
C GLU A 60 -0.57 -4.92 8.82
N TRP A 61 -0.89 -5.90 7.95
CA TRP A 61 -1.20 -7.26 8.40
C TRP A 61 -0.06 -7.89 9.20
N ILE A 62 1.19 -7.61 8.83
CA ILE A 62 2.38 -8.13 9.52
C ILE A 62 2.64 -7.38 10.83
N VAL A 63 2.57 -6.04 10.81
CA VAL A 63 2.85 -5.21 12.00
C VAL A 63 1.83 -5.46 13.09
N TRP A 64 0.54 -5.36 12.77
CA TRP A 64 -0.51 -5.53 13.78
C TRP A 64 -0.63 -6.97 14.27
N ARG A 65 -0.14 -7.94 13.49
CA ARG A 65 -0.03 -9.33 13.95
C ARG A 65 0.83 -9.45 15.20
N PHE A 66 1.83 -8.60 15.36
CA PHE A 66 2.73 -8.61 16.51
C PHE A 66 2.39 -7.55 17.55
N GLU A 67 1.24 -6.89 17.43
CA GLU A 67 0.77 -5.95 18.45
C GLU A 67 0.67 -6.66 19.81
N GLY A 68 1.29 -6.05 20.83
CA GLY A 68 1.38 -6.64 22.17
C GLY A 68 2.45 -7.73 22.36
N LEU A 69 3.16 -8.13 21.30
CA LEU A 69 4.28 -9.09 21.37
C LEU A 69 5.66 -8.41 21.32
N HIS A 70 5.71 -7.10 21.08
CA HIS A 70 6.90 -6.28 21.17
C HIS A 70 6.60 -4.92 21.81
N VAL A 71 7.65 -4.20 22.22
CA VAL A 71 7.55 -2.85 22.83
C VAL A 71 8.01 -1.72 21.90
N ARG A 72 8.51 -2.06 20.71
CA ARG A 72 9.03 -1.08 19.75
C ARG A 72 7.91 -0.24 19.15
N SER A 73 8.06 1.07 19.18
CA SER A 73 7.17 2.03 18.48
C SER A 73 7.49 2.15 16.98
N ALA A 74 8.69 1.73 16.57
CA ALA A 74 9.20 1.89 15.22
C ALA A 74 8.28 1.32 14.11
N PRO A 75 7.69 0.11 14.23
CA PRO A 75 6.82 -0.41 13.18
C PRO A 75 5.59 0.47 12.89
N GLY A 76 4.92 0.98 13.93
CA GLY A 76 3.77 1.87 13.77
C GLY A 76 4.15 3.24 13.17
N ALA A 77 5.28 3.81 13.62
CA ALA A 77 5.82 5.05 13.05
C ALA A 77 6.22 4.86 11.57
N PHE A 78 6.78 3.70 11.22
CA PHE A 78 7.11 3.37 9.84
C PHE A 78 5.87 3.24 8.94
N ILE A 79 4.80 2.59 9.41
CA ILE A 79 3.54 2.51 8.66
C ILE A 79 2.96 3.91 8.39
N GLU A 80 2.97 4.81 9.38
CA GLU A 80 2.57 6.21 9.22
C GLU A 80 3.39 6.91 8.12
N ALA A 81 4.71 6.75 8.16
CA ALA A 81 5.60 7.31 7.14
C ALA A 81 5.38 6.68 5.75
N ALA A 82 5.12 5.37 5.69
CA ALA A 82 4.87 4.66 4.46
C ALA A 82 3.58 5.13 3.77
N TRP A 83 2.51 5.40 4.54
CA TRP A 83 1.29 6.01 4.01
C TRP A 83 1.54 7.41 3.47
N CYS A 84 2.26 8.27 4.19
CA CYS A 84 2.69 9.58 3.68
C CYS A 84 3.46 9.42 2.35
N ALA A 85 4.33 8.42 2.27
CA ALA A 85 5.17 8.18 1.10
C ALA A 85 4.41 7.60 -0.10
N THR A 86 3.15 7.17 0.05
CA THR A 86 2.28 6.91 -1.10
C THR A 86 1.87 8.20 -1.83
N ALA A 87 1.90 9.35 -1.14
CA ALA A 87 1.68 10.64 -1.77
C ALA A 87 2.90 11.07 -2.60
N ASP A 88 4.09 10.97 -2.01
CA ASP A 88 5.39 11.20 -2.64
C ASP A 88 6.47 10.38 -1.92
N PRO A 89 7.24 9.50 -2.58
CA PRO A 89 8.24 8.65 -1.93
C PRO A 89 9.28 9.42 -1.10
N ARG A 90 9.51 10.71 -1.39
CA ARG A 90 10.44 11.56 -0.65
C ARG A 90 10.03 11.82 0.80
N TYR A 91 8.76 11.60 1.17
CA TYR A 91 8.35 11.68 2.57
C TYR A 91 9.00 10.60 3.45
N LEU A 92 9.40 9.46 2.86
CA LEU A 92 10.08 8.39 3.60
C LEU A 92 11.58 8.66 3.67
N ARG A 93 12.07 8.91 4.89
CA ARG A 93 13.50 9.07 5.15
C ARG A 93 14.22 7.76 4.90
N PHE A 94 15.43 7.86 4.33
CA PHE A 94 16.32 6.70 4.27
C PHE A 94 16.69 6.25 5.68
N PHE A 95 16.59 4.94 5.94
CA PHE A 95 17.04 4.33 7.18
C PHE A 95 17.57 2.92 6.90
N GLU A 96 18.43 2.46 7.79
CA GLU A 96 18.87 1.07 7.89
C GLU A 96 18.58 0.57 9.30
N LEU A 97 18.05 -0.64 9.39
CA LEU A 97 17.83 -1.32 10.66
C LEU A 97 18.91 -2.38 10.81
N ALA A 98 19.69 -2.32 11.88
CA ALA A 98 20.74 -3.30 12.13
C ALA A 98 20.12 -4.69 12.36
N PRO A 99 20.39 -5.70 11.49
CA PRO A 99 19.71 -7.00 11.59
C PRO A 99 19.93 -7.71 12.93
N VAL A 100 21.04 -7.41 13.62
CA VAL A 100 21.34 -7.96 14.95
C VAL A 100 20.35 -7.52 16.03
N GLU A 101 19.73 -6.35 15.86
CA GLU A 101 18.76 -5.80 16.82
C GLU A 101 17.33 -6.30 16.58
N TRP A 102 17.10 -6.92 15.43
CA TRP A 102 15.78 -7.35 14.97
C TRP A 102 15.75 -8.84 14.68
N ARG A 103 16.03 -9.64 15.71
CA ARG A 103 16.12 -11.09 15.64
C ARG A 103 14.96 -11.79 16.33
N GLY A 104 14.77 -13.05 15.96
CA GLY A 104 13.78 -13.92 16.55
C GLY A 104 12.39 -13.78 15.92
N PRO A 105 11.41 -14.53 16.44
CA PRO A 105 10.15 -14.78 15.76
C PRO A 105 9.18 -13.60 15.75
N VAL A 106 9.52 -12.48 16.37
CA VAL A 106 8.69 -11.25 16.37
C VAL A 106 9.40 -10.14 15.60
N GLU A 107 10.62 -9.80 16.03
CA GLU A 107 11.35 -8.67 15.45
C GLU A 107 11.93 -8.97 14.06
N GLY A 108 12.29 -10.23 13.78
CA GLY A 108 12.79 -10.64 12.47
C GLY A 108 11.77 -10.39 11.34
N PRO A 109 10.52 -10.88 11.45
CA PRO A 109 9.47 -10.56 10.50
C PRO A 109 9.21 -9.06 10.33
N LEU A 110 9.19 -8.30 11.43
CA LEU A 110 8.99 -6.84 11.39
C LEU A 110 10.10 -6.15 10.61
N TRP A 111 11.35 -6.51 10.87
CA TRP A 111 12.51 -5.99 10.13
C TRP A 111 12.44 -6.32 8.64
N CYS A 112 12.11 -7.57 8.30
CA CYS A 112 11.93 -7.99 6.92
C CYS A 112 10.85 -7.16 6.21
N ALA A 113 9.69 -6.98 6.87
CA ALA A 113 8.57 -6.24 6.30
C ALA A 113 8.93 -4.77 6.05
N MET A 114 9.55 -4.10 7.04
CA MET A 114 9.94 -2.69 6.90
C MET A 114 11.03 -2.49 5.85
N THR A 115 12.02 -3.38 5.80
CA THR A 115 13.14 -3.28 4.85
C THR A 115 12.67 -3.44 3.41
N HIS A 116 11.81 -4.43 3.14
CA HIS A 116 11.27 -4.66 1.79
C HIS A 116 10.30 -3.54 1.37
N LEU A 117 9.42 -3.09 2.26
CA LEU A 117 8.50 -2.00 1.95
C LEU A 117 9.24 -0.69 1.69
N ARG A 118 10.23 -0.33 2.53
CA ARG A 118 11.04 0.88 2.34
C ARG A 118 11.68 0.88 0.96
N HIS A 119 12.35 -0.21 0.59
CA HIS A 119 13.00 -0.30 -0.70
C HIS A 119 11.99 -0.15 -1.85
N ALA A 120 10.85 -0.84 -1.78
CA ALA A 120 9.81 -0.74 -2.79
C ALA A 120 9.22 0.67 -2.92
N ILE A 121 9.02 1.39 -1.81
CA ILE A 121 8.53 2.78 -1.86
C ILE A 121 9.58 3.70 -2.47
N SER A 122 10.84 3.60 -2.02
CA SER A 122 11.90 4.53 -2.43
C SER A 122 12.27 4.45 -3.91
N VAL A 123 12.24 3.25 -4.51
CA VAL A 123 12.68 3.07 -5.91
C VAL A 123 11.65 2.42 -6.83
N GLY A 124 10.52 1.94 -6.30
CA GLY A 124 9.55 1.13 -7.06
C GLY A 124 8.78 1.90 -8.13
N VAL A 125 8.70 3.23 -8.04
CA VAL A 125 8.07 4.06 -9.09
C VAL A 125 8.95 4.13 -10.33
N ASP A 126 10.28 4.22 -10.16
CA ASP A 126 11.23 4.24 -11.28
C ASP A 126 11.57 2.84 -11.77
N PHE A 127 11.54 1.85 -10.86
CA PHE A 127 11.90 0.46 -11.14
C PHE A 127 10.79 -0.48 -10.61
N PRO A 128 9.72 -0.71 -11.40
CA PRO A 128 8.54 -1.48 -10.96
C PRO A 128 8.83 -2.89 -10.46
N ARG A 129 9.96 -3.48 -10.87
CA ARG A 129 10.41 -4.79 -10.38
C ARG A 129 10.55 -4.82 -8.85
N TYR A 130 11.10 -3.78 -8.22
CA TYR A 130 11.27 -3.78 -6.75
C TYR A 130 9.94 -3.77 -6.02
N LEU A 131 8.93 -3.12 -6.60
CA LEU A 131 7.59 -3.14 -6.07
C LEU A 131 6.94 -4.53 -6.20
N ASN A 132 7.15 -5.22 -7.33
CA ASN A 132 6.70 -6.59 -7.52
C ASN A 132 7.41 -7.57 -6.57
N ASP A 133 8.73 -7.45 -6.41
CA ASP A 133 9.52 -8.29 -5.51
C ASP A 133 9.05 -8.11 -4.05
N ALA A 134 8.80 -6.87 -3.62
CA ALA A 134 8.23 -6.60 -2.30
C ALA A 134 6.80 -7.11 -2.15
N LEU A 135 5.91 -6.93 -3.13
CA LEU A 135 4.56 -7.50 -3.08
C LEU A 135 4.59 -9.02 -2.95
N SER A 136 5.47 -9.69 -3.70
CA SER A 136 5.68 -11.14 -3.60
C SER A 136 6.13 -11.54 -2.20
N TYR A 137 7.16 -10.86 -1.69
CA TYR A 137 7.75 -11.14 -0.38
C TYR A 137 6.76 -10.85 0.76
N LEU A 138 6.16 -9.67 0.80
CA LEU A 138 5.24 -9.22 1.85
C LEU A 138 3.97 -10.06 1.88
N THR A 139 3.45 -10.51 0.73
CA THR A 139 2.29 -11.42 0.70
C THR A 139 2.63 -12.74 1.41
N ARG A 140 3.77 -13.33 1.08
CA ARG A 140 4.20 -14.62 1.66
C ARG A 140 4.54 -14.46 3.13
N LEU A 141 5.22 -13.37 3.51
CA LEU A 141 5.50 -13.05 4.90
C LEU A 141 4.21 -12.87 5.69
N ALA A 142 3.22 -12.14 5.16
CA ALA A 142 1.93 -11.98 5.80
C ALA A 142 1.27 -13.34 6.07
N PHE A 143 1.19 -14.22 5.06
CA PHE A 143 0.66 -15.58 5.24
C PHE A 143 1.44 -16.41 6.25
N HIS A 144 2.78 -16.30 6.26
CA HIS A 144 3.65 -17.05 7.16
C HIS A 144 3.43 -16.70 8.63
N VAL A 145 3.26 -15.41 8.94
CA VAL A 145 3.16 -14.95 10.33
C VAL A 145 1.74 -15.03 10.89
N GLN A 146 0.71 -15.12 10.05
CA GLN A 146 -0.67 -15.21 10.52
C GLN A 146 -0.92 -16.51 11.31
N PRO A 147 -1.65 -16.47 12.45
CA PRO A 147 -1.96 -17.66 13.23
C PRO A 147 -2.90 -18.60 12.46
N THR A 148 -3.79 -18.01 11.67
CA THR A 148 -4.65 -18.70 10.70
C THR A 148 -4.68 -17.87 9.44
N SER A 149 -4.43 -18.48 8.28
CA SER A 149 -4.46 -17.77 7.00
C SER A 149 -5.88 -17.39 6.56
N GLY A 150 -6.94 -17.93 7.18
CA GLY A 150 -8.34 -17.75 6.80
C GLY A 150 -8.77 -16.29 6.54
N PRO A 151 -8.61 -15.37 7.50
CA PRO A 151 -8.98 -13.96 7.31
C PRO A 151 -8.24 -13.30 6.14
N LEU A 152 -6.92 -13.50 6.04
CA LEU A 152 -6.10 -12.95 4.96
C LEU A 152 -6.47 -13.57 3.60
N MET A 153 -6.74 -14.89 3.56
CA MET A 153 -7.18 -15.61 2.36
C MET A 153 -8.56 -15.15 1.88
N ALA A 154 -9.46 -14.78 2.79
CA ALA A 154 -10.77 -14.26 2.44
C ALA A 154 -10.72 -12.80 1.99
N TRP A 155 -9.87 -11.99 2.63
CA TRP A 155 -9.72 -10.57 2.35
C TRP A 155 -8.98 -10.27 1.05
N LEU A 156 -7.83 -10.93 0.82
CA LEU A 156 -6.90 -10.53 -0.22
C LEU A 156 -7.50 -10.61 -1.64
N PRO A 157 -8.17 -11.70 -2.07
CA PRO A 157 -8.75 -11.77 -3.42
C PRO A 157 -9.75 -10.64 -3.69
N LEU A 158 -10.60 -10.32 -2.70
CA LEU A 158 -11.62 -9.28 -2.83
C LEU A 158 -11.01 -7.88 -2.93
N VAL A 159 -9.92 -7.62 -2.20
CA VAL A 159 -9.16 -6.39 -2.34
C VAL A 159 -8.49 -6.31 -3.70
N LEU A 160 -7.91 -7.40 -4.20
CA LEU A 160 -7.27 -7.41 -5.52
C LEU A 160 -8.27 -7.09 -6.64
N ASP A 161 -9.47 -7.69 -6.61
CA ASP A 161 -10.54 -7.41 -7.57
C ASP A 161 -10.98 -5.94 -7.49
N ARG A 162 -11.14 -5.42 -6.27
CA ARG A 162 -11.49 -4.02 -6.04
C ARG A 162 -10.42 -3.05 -6.55
N LEU A 163 -9.14 -3.31 -6.29
CA LEU A 163 -8.05 -2.48 -6.79
C LEU A 163 -7.98 -2.49 -8.32
N ALA A 164 -8.15 -3.66 -8.94
CA ALA A 164 -8.20 -3.80 -10.40
C ALA A 164 -9.35 -3.00 -11.03
N LEU A 165 -10.48 -2.92 -10.33
CA LEU A 165 -11.65 -2.17 -10.77
C LEU A 165 -11.47 -0.65 -10.62
N VAL A 166 -10.98 -0.20 -9.45
CA VAL A 166 -10.95 1.23 -9.09
C VAL A 166 -9.70 1.95 -9.60
N TYR A 167 -8.57 1.25 -9.63
CA TYR A 167 -7.27 1.82 -9.98
C TYR A 167 -6.60 1.08 -11.15
N PRO A 168 -7.29 0.89 -12.29
CA PRO A 168 -6.72 0.19 -13.43
C PRO A 168 -5.52 0.98 -13.99
N ALA A 169 -4.44 0.28 -14.29
CA ALA A 169 -3.32 0.85 -15.02
C ALA A 169 -3.82 1.34 -16.40
N PRO A 170 -3.33 2.49 -16.89
CA PRO A 170 -3.65 2.93 -18.23
C PRO A 170 -3.06 1.93 -19.24
N PRO A 171 -3.61 1.90 -20.47
CA PRO A 171 -2.95 1.20 -21.56
C PRO A 171 -1.50 1.66 -21.67
N GLU A 172 -0.60 0.74 -21.98
CA GLU A 172 0.81 1.05 -22.20
C GLU A 172 0.92 2.14 -23.29
N ASP A 173 1.47 3.28 -22.91
CA ASP A 173 1.72 4.36 -23.85
C ASP A 173 2.90 3.95 -24.74
N PRO A 174 2.74 3.86 -26.08
CA PRO A 174 3.85 3.52 -26.97
C PRO A 174 4.93 4.60 -27.01
N LEU A 175 4.65 5.81 -26.51
CA LEU A 175 5.58 6.95 -26.48
C LEU A 175 5.57 7.59 -25.08
N PRO A 176 5.99 6.85 -24.04
CA PRO A 176 5.97 7.39 -22.69
C PRO A 176 6.91 8.60 -22.61
N ASP A 177 6.48 9.68 -21.96
CA ASP A 177 7.39 10.77 -21.61
C ASP A 177 8.33 10.29 -20.49
N LEU A 178 9.41 9.62 -20.90
CA LEU A 178 10.47 9.10 -20.02
C LEU A 178 11.15 10.21 -19.22
N PHE A 179 10.98 11.48 -19.61
CA PHE A 179 11.57 12.64 -18.96
C PHE A 179 10.55 13.43 -18.13
N SER A 180 9.29 13.01 -18.08
CA SER A 180 8.27 13.63 -17.25
C SER A 180 8.71 13.58 -15.79
N ARG A 181 8.92 14.77 -15.23
CA ARG A 181 9.21 14.97 -13.81
C ARG A 181 7.93 15.04 -12.97
N ASP A 182 6.76 14.87 -13.58
CA ASP A 182 5.50 14.84 -12.85
C ASP A 182 5.27 13.45 -12.23
N LEU A 183 5.92 13.26 -11.08
CA LEU A 183 5.80 12.08 -10.25
C LEU A 183 4.33 11.75 -9.92
N SER A 184 3.52 12.77 -9.63
CA SER A 184 2.11 12.56 -9.27
C SER A 184 1.32 11.93 -10.43
N ALA A 185 1.56 12.38 -11.66
CA ALA A 185 0.94 11.80 -12.84
C ALA A 185 1.42 10.36 -13.09
N ARG A 186 2.71 10.08 -12.89
CA ARG A 186 3.30 8.73 -13.07
C ARG A 186 2.81 7.70 -12.05
N MET A 187 2.42 8.14 -10.85
CA MET A 187 1.96 7.25 -9.79
C MET A 187 0.47 6.89 -9.89
N GLY A 188 -0.32 7.65 -10.66
CA GLY A 188 -1.76 7.46 -10.79
C GLY A 188 -2.59 8.27 -9.76
N PRO A 189 -3.87 7.93 -9.56
CA PRO A 189 -4.77 8.62 -8.62
C PRO A 189 -4.41 8.36 -7.15
N TRP A 190 -4.92 9.19 -6.23
CA TRP A 190 -4.72 9.00 -4.79
C TRP A 190 -5.49 7.77 -4.29
N VAL A 191 -4.87 7.00 -3.38
CA VAL A 191 -5.43 5.75 -2.86
C VAL A 191 -5.74 5.94 -1.39
N ALA A 192 -7.01 5.80 -1.03
CA ALA A 192 -7.46 5.86 0.35
C ALA A 192 -7.10 4.55 1.06
N ARG A 193 -6.79 4.62 2.34
CA ARG A 193 -6.58 3.43 3.18
C ARG A 193 -7.87 2.60 3.30
N GLU A 194 -9.03 3.24 3.19
CA GLU A 194 -10.37 2.64 3.19
C GLU A 194 -10.64 1.72 2.00
N VAL A 195 -9.86 1.80 0.91
CA VAL A 195 -10.03 0.86 -0.21
C VAL A 195 -9.85 -0.59 0.25
N PHE A 196 -9.04 -0.79 1.29
CA PHE A 196 -8.75 -2.08 1.91
C PHE A 196 -9.84 -2.54 2.90
N ASP A 197 -10.77 -1.67 3.28
CA ASP A 197 -11.94 -2.04 4.08
C ASP A 197 -13.10 -2.46 3.17
N LEU A 198 -13.33 -3.77 3.09
CA LEU A 198 -14.39 -4.33 2.25
C LEU A 198 -15.81 -3.90 2.65
N ALA A 199 -16.01 -3.42 3.89
CA ALA A 199 -17.30 -2.93 4.36
C ALA A 199 -17.61 -1.50 3.88
N ILE A 200 -16.60 -0.74 3.44
CA ILE A 200 -16.77 0.64 2.97
C ILE A 200 -16.88 0.64 1.43
N PRO A 201 -17.96 1.23 0.86
CA PRO A 201 -18.03 1.46 -0.58
C PRO A 201 -16.91 2.41 -1.03
N VAL A 202 -16.23 2.07 -2.12
CA VAL A 202 -15.18 2.94 -2.67
C VAL A 202 -15.83 4.08 -3.43
N ASP A 203 -15.53 5.30 -3.02
CA ASP A 203 -15.72 6.49 -3.84
C ASP A 203 -14.37 6.97 -4.40
N GLY A 204 -14.38 7.60 -5.58
CA GLY A 204 -13.15 8.05 -6.23
C GLY A 204 -12.49 9.28 -5.57
N ASN A 205 -13.08 9.87 -4.53
CA ASN A 205 -12.66 11.14 -3.94
C ASN A 205 -12.04 11.01 -2.54
N THR A 206 -12.29 9.92 -1.82
CA THR A 206 -11.80 9.65 -0.46
C THR A 206 -10.29 9.57 -0.38
N GLY A 207 -9.62 9.08 -1.43
CA GLY A 207 -8.16 8.93 -1.43
C GLY A 207 -7.40 10.24 -1.21
N ARG A 208 -7.93 11.35 -1.71
CA ARG A 208 -7.32 12.66 -1.49
C ARG A 208 -7.49 13.12 -0.05
N ALA A 209 -8.72 13.06 0.47
CA ALA A 209 -9.03 13.49 1.83
C ALA A 209 -8.24 12.69 2.88
N PHE A 210 -8.16 11.36 2.70
CA PHE A 210 -7.35 10.49 3.56
C PHE A 210 -5.87 10.91 3.57
N LEU A 211 -5.27 11.17 2.41
CA LEU A 211 -3.87 11.57 2.33
C LEU A 211 -3.63 12.99 2.84
N GLU A 212 -4.56 13.92 2.63
CA GLU A 212 -4.48 15.27 3.23
C GLU A 212 -4.50 15.19 4.76
N GLU A 213 -5.42 14.41 5.33
CA GLU A 213 -5.48 14.18 6.78
C GLU A 213 -4.22 13.47 7.29
N THR A 214 -3.76 12.44 6.58
CA THR A 214 -2.55 11.70 6.95
C THR A 214 -1.32 12.60 6.97
N LEU A 215 -1.16 13.46 5.95
CA LEU A 215 -0.05 14.41 5.89
C LEU A 215 -0.18 15.53 6.94
N ALA A 216 -1.39 16.06 7.14
CA ALA A 216 -1.63 17.13 8.11
C ALA A 216 -1.41 16.68 9.57
N THR A 217 -1.69 15.41 9.87
CA THR A 217 -1.55 14.84 11.22
C THR A 217 -0.24 14.06 11.42
N ALA A 218 0.62 14.01 10.40
CA ALA A 218 1.90 13.33 10.46
C ALA A 218 2.81 13.92 11.54
N ARG A 219 3.32 13.07 12.44
CA ARG A 219 4.18 13.48 13.56
C ARG A 219 5.63 13.64 13.12
N ARG A 220 5.88 14.58 12.22
CA ARG A 220 7.18 14.80 11.55
C ARG A 220 8.38 15.01 12.48
N GLU A 221 8.17 15.55 13.68
CA GLU A 221 9.24 15.78 14.66
C GLU A 221 9.53 14.53 15.52
N GLU A 222 8.53 13.68 15.73
CA GLU A 222 8.64 12.47 16.57
C GLU A 222 8.91 11.21 15.76
N ASN A 223 8.54 11.20 14.48
CA ASN A 223 8.63 10.03 13.61
C ASN A 223 10.00 10.00 12.90
N PRO A 224 10.92 9.11 13.27
CA PRO A 224 12.27 9.09 12.70
C PRO A 224 12.29 8.71 11.21
N PHE A 225 11.21 8.14 10.69
CA PHE A 225 11.07 7.70 9.30
C PHE A 225 10.51 8.78 8.37
N LEU A 226 10.06 9.92 8.91
CA LEU A 226 9.57 11.04 8.12
C LEU A 226 10.71 12.02 7.81
N VAL A 227 10.76 12.50 6.58
CA VAL A 227 11.64 13.61 6.18
C VAL A 227 11.04 14.93 6.64
N THR A 228 11.86 15.81 7.21
CA THR A 228 11.41 17.13 7.65
C THR A 228 11.04 18.03 6.45
N PRO A 229 10.17 19.04 6.62
CA PRO A 229 9.89 20.02 5.57
C PRO A 229 11.15 20.67 4.98
N GLU A 230 12.13 20.98 5.81
CA GLU A 230 13.39 21.62 5.42
C GLU A 230 14.23 20.68 4.53
N GLU A 231 14.36 19.41 4.93
CA GLU A 231 15.05 18.39 4.14
C GLU A 231 14.33 18.12 2.80
N LEU A 232 13.00 18.12 2.78
CA LEU A 232 12.21 17.98 1.55
C LEU A 232 12.49 19.12 0.58
N LEU A 233 12.43 20.37 1.06
CA LEU A 233 12.72 21.56 0.25
C LEU A 233 14.17 21.54 -0.26
N ALA A 234 15.14 21.17 0.59
CA ALA A 234 16.54 21.01 0.19
C ALA A 234 16.73 19.93 -0.88
N ALA A 235 15.92 18.87 -0.86
CA ALA A 235 15.89 17.81 -1.88
C ALA A 235 15.09 18.19 -3.15
N GLY A 236 14.68 19.47 -3.30
CA GLY A 236 13.96 19.96 -4.47
C GLY A 236 12.49 19.56 -4.51
N PHE A 237 11.87 19.33 -3.34
CA PHE A 237 10.41 19.16 -3.25
C PHE A 237 9.70 20.42 -3.75
N SER A 238 8.71 20.25 -4.61
CA SER A 238 7.95 21.36 -5.19
C SER A 238 6.61 21.53 -4.48
N GLY A 239 6.31 22.74 -3.99
CA GLY A 239 5.08 23.05 -3.25
C GLY A 239 5.33 23.13 -1.75
N THR A 240 4.26 23.08 -0.96
CA THR A 240 4.35 23.08 0.50
C THR A 240 4.50 21.63 0.99
N PRO A 241 5.59 21.27 1.70
CA PRO A 241 5.71 19.96 2.32
C PRO A 241 4.51 19.64 3.21
N TYR A 242 4.04 18.39 3.19
CA TYR A 242 2.88 17.90 3.95
C TYR A 242 1.53 18.51 3.55
N GLU A 243 1.45 19.10 2.37
CA GLU A 243 0.18 19.48 1.73
C GLU A 243 0.08 18.82 0.35
N LEU A 244 -1.08 18.26 0.01
CA LEU A 244 -1.29 17.75 -1.34
C LEU A 244 -1.43 18.91 -2.32
N ARG A 245 -0.61 18.86 -3.38
CA ARG A 245 -0.73 19.82 -4.47
C ARG A 245 -2.03 19.57 -5.24
N ASN A 246 -2.78 20.63 -5.52
CA ASN A 246 -3.85 20.55 -6.51
C ASN A 246 -3.27 20.11 -7.86
N PRO A 247 -3.81 19.05 -8.51
CA PRO A 247 -3.39 18.70 -9.86
C PRO A 247 -3.56 19.93 -10.74
N ARG A 248 -2.56 20.22 -11.61
CA ARG A 248 -2.66 21.36 -12.52
C ARG A 248 -3.94 21.21 -13.36
N PRO A 249 -4.70 22.30 -13.59
CA PRO A 249 -5.85 22.27 -14.50
C PRO A 249 -5.34 21.91 -15.90
N GLY A 250 -5.48 20.64 -16.30
CA GLY A 250 -4.92 20.12 -17.55
C GLY A 250 -4.62 18.62 -17.52
N GLY A 251 -4.38 18.03 -16.35
CA GLY A 251 -4.37 16.57 -16.19
C GLY A 251 -5.79 16.05 -16.25
N ARG A 252 -6.14 15.28 -17.29
CA ARG A 252 -7.49 14.72 -17.50
C ARG A 252 -7.98 13.99 -16.24
N ALA A 253 -8.80 14.65 -15.43
CA ALA A 253 -9.72 13.97 -14.54
C ALA A 253 -10.73 13.23 -15.43
N LYS A 254 -10.48 11.95 -15.70
CA LYS A 254 -11.54 11.07 -16.18
C LYS A 254 -12.47 10.82 -15.00
N THR A 255 -13.47 11.69 -14.85
CA THR A 255 -14.64 11.42 -14.02
C THR A 255 -15.19 10.05 -14.43
N LEU A 256 -15.08 9.07 -13.53
CA LEU A 256 -15.80 7.80 -13.61
C LEU A 256 -17.30 8.11 -13.45
N LEU A 257 -17.94 8.55 -14.53
CA LEU A 257 -19.39 8.51 -14.65
C LEU A 257 -19.77 7.05 -14.85
N VAL A 258 -20.06 6.36 -13.75
CA VAL A 258 -20.77 5.09 -13.77
C VAL A 258 -22.15 5.39 -14.37
N ALA A 259 -22.34 5.01 -15.63
CA ALA A 259 -23.60 5.14 -16.33
C ALA A 259 -24.67 4.27 -15.63
N ARG A 260 -25.47 4.89 -14.75
CA ARG A 260 -26.81 4.43 -14.46
C ARG A 260 -27.69 4.87 -15.63
N ASP A 261 -27.82 4.01 -16.62
CA ASP A 261 -29.01 3.99 -17.49
C ASP A 261 -29.05 2.68 -18.28
N ARG A 262 -29.83 1.73 -17.74
CA ARG A 262 -30.53 0.73 -18.56
C ARG A 262 -32.00 0.81 -18.18
N GLN A 263 -32.71 1.73 -18.83
CA GLN A 263 -34.15 1.60 -19.00
C GLN A 263 -34.42 0.32 -19.82
N LEU A 264 -35.22 -0.58 -19.25
CA LEU A 264 -35.77 -1.73 -19.94
C LEU A 264 -36.79 -1.25 -20.98
N PRO A 265 -36.79 -1.77 -22.22
CA PRO A 265 -37.84 -1.47 -23.18
C PRO A 265 -39.14 -2.18 -22.78
N SER A 266 -40.19 -1.39 -22.55
CA SER A 266 -41.58 -1.85 -22.45
C SER A 266 -42.04 -2.39 -23.80
N THR A 267 -42.38 -3.66 -23.87
CA THR A 267 -43.07 -4.27 -25.02
C THR A 267 -44.53 -3.81 -25.08
N PRO A 268 -45.09 -3.54 -26.28
CA PRO A 268 -46.45 -3.06 -26.45
C PRO A 268 -47.49 -4.19 -26.32
N THR A 269 -48.62 -3.84 -25.72
CA THR A 269 -49.89 -4.59 -25.71
C THR A 269 -50.38 -4.87 -27.13
N ASN A 270 -50.58 -6.15 -27.45
CA ASN A 270 -51.31 -6.60 -28.63
C ASN A 270 -52.80 -6.29 -28.49
N HIS A 271 -53.36 -5.63 -29.50
CA HIS A 271 -54.79 -5.70 -29.81
C HIS A 271 -55.00 -6.79 -30.87
N GLY A 272 -55.83 -7.76 -30.52
CA GLY A 272 -56.33 -8.84 -31.37
C GLY A 272 -57.34 -9.65 -30.57
#